data_AF-A0A3L8S2C6-F1
#
_entry.id   AF-A0A3L8S2C6-F1
#
_cell.length_a   1.000
_cell.length_b   1.000
_cell.length_c   1.000
_cell.angle_alpha   90.00
_cell.angle_beta   90.00
_cell.angle_gamma   90.00
#
_symmetry.space_group_name_H-M   'P 1'
#
loop_
_entity.id
_entity.type
_entity.pdbx_description
1 polymer ?
#
loop_
_entity_poly.entity_id
_entity_poly.type
_entity_poly.pdbx_seq_one_letter_code
_entity_poly.pdbx_strand_id
1 'polypeptide(L)'
;MEADGLQGPALAETLGQLRQELRKAKDDHNMAIGAITSLQRQMEIQESELRRIRSEKELLQKQLREREVQLQAVSDKFCSLTEEQRQEEAVVMMEEKNRDLQQVVTEQECQLAEQNKLISELQGTISQLQAEAVTTRLHLLKQKQAQKEIQGQVEVLQHTELQTRVALELISSKFERFRNKIIQATFRVEGIQDPQAELTDDEVLEAMQKIINERTEFQQKLKSKGSKTSLLSSDSSSTATARRRKSSRMEKL
;
A
#
# COMPACT_ATOMS: atom_id res chain seq x y z
N MET A 1 98.25 116.97 -102.12
CA MET A 1 96.88 117.43 -101.85
C MET A 1 96.04 116.17 -101.74
N GLU A 2 96.00 115.53 -100.57
CA GLU A 2 95.07 115.81 -99.44
C GLU A 2 93.61 115.66 -99.89
N ALA A 3 92.71 114.86 -99.29
CA ALA A 3 92.52 114.41 -97.91
C ALA A 3 91.92 112.97 -97.93
N ASP A 4 92.24 112.02 -97.05
CA ASP A 4 91.99 111.91 -95.60
C ASP A 4 90.51 111.97 -95.17
N GLY A 5 90.08 110.92 -94.46
CA GLY A 5 88.85 110.87 -93.65
C GLY A 5 87.53 110.43 -94.32
N LEU A 6 86.86 109.42 -93.71
CA LEU A 6 85.38 109.22 -93.58
C LEU A 6 84.84 107.78 -93.78
N GLN A 7 85.53 106.74 -93.29
CA GLN A 7 84.93 105.40 -93.03
C GLN A 7 85.05 104.92 -91.58
N GLY A 8 85.56 105.76 -90.68
CA GLY A 8 85.62 105.51 -89.23
C GLY A 8 84.30 105.60 -88.42
N PRO A 9 83.28 106.41 -88.78
CA PRO A 9 82.13 106.62 -87.88
C PRO A 9 81.07 105.50 -87.94
N ALA A 10 80.75 104.95 -89.12
CA ALA A 10 79.68 103.94 -89.25
C ALA A 10 80.06 102.54 -88.71
N LEU A 11 81.34 102.16 -88.82
CA LEU A 11 81.87 100.94 -88.19
C LEU A 11 82.00 101.09 -86.67
N ALA A 12 82.29 102.29 -86.17
CA ALA A 12 82.34 102.56 -84.73
C ALA A 12 80.93 102.54 -84.08
N GLU A 13 79.92 103.01 -84.80
CA GLU A 13 78.52 103.04 -84.33
C GLU A 13 77.91 101.63 -84.29
N THR A 14 78.15 100.80 -85.30
CA THR A 14 77.74 99.38 -85.33
C THR A 14 78.44 98.54 -84.27
N LEU A 15 79.76 98.71 -84.07
CA LEU A 15 80.50 98.08 -82.95
C LEU A 15 79.99 98.55 -81.58
N GLY A 16 79.56 99.81 -81.45
CA GLY A 16 78.95 100.35 -80.24
C GLY A 16 77.61 99.69 -79.92
N GLN A 17 76.73 99.55 -80.92
CA GLN A 17 75.45 98.85 -80.81
C GLN A 17 75.63 97.38 -80.45
N LEU A 18 76.53 96.66 -81.14
CA LEU A 18 76.88 95.26 -80.83
C LEU A 18 77.38 95.08 -79.39
N ARG A 19 78.20 96.02 -78.88
CA ARG A 19 78.67 95.99 -77.48
C ARG A 19 77.55 96.25 -76.47
N GLN A 20 76.60 97.11 -76.80
CA GLN A 20 75.44 97.40 -75.96
C GLN A 20 74.48 96.20 -75.92
N GLU A 21 74.19 95.59 -77.07
CA GLU A 21 73.39 94.38 -77.17
C GLU A 21 74.03 93.21 -76.44
N LEU A 22 75.35 93.01 -76.57
CA LEU A 22 76.08 92.00 -75.81
C LEU A 22 76.00 92.24 -74.29
N ARG A 23 76.06 93.50 -73.85
CA ARG A 23 75.91 93.85 -72.43
C ARG A 23 74.50 93.55 -71.94
N LYS A 24 73.47 93.94 -72.69
CA LYS A 24 72.07 93.64 -72.37
C LYS A 24 71.83 92.14 -72.30
N ALA A 25 72.28 91.38 -73.30
CA ALA A 25 72.16 89.92 -73.31
C ALA A 25 72.88 89.26 -72.12
N LYS A 26 74.03 89.82 -71.69
CA LYS A 26 74.75 89.34 -70.51
C LYS A 26 74.02 89.64 -69.20
N ASP A 27 73.43 90.83 -69.07
CA ASP A 27 72.64 91.22 -67.90
C ASP A 27 71.35 90.38 -67.82
N ASP A 28 70.67 90.18 -68.95
CA ASP A 28 69.50 89.30 -69.07
C ASP A 28 69.86 87.85 -68.73
N HIS A 29 71.03 87.36 -69.18
CA HIS A 29 71.53 86.03 -68.83
C HIS A 29 71.82 85.89 -67.33
N ASN A 30 72.46 86.88 -66.70
CA ASN A 30 72.71 86.88 -65.27
C ASN A 30 71.40 86.94 -64.45
N MET A 31 70.41 87.71 -64.90
CA MET A 31 69.07 87.74 -64.30
C MET A 31 68.36 86.39 -64.44
N ALA A 32 68.44 85.76 -65.61
CA ALA A 32 67.88 84.43 -65.84
C ALA A 32 68.53 83.38 -64.93
N ILE A 33 69.86 83.41 -64.76
CA ILE A 33 70.58 82.54 -63.80
C ILE A 33 70.08 82.77 -62.38
N GLY A 34 69.93 84.03 -61.94
CA GLY A 34 69.41 84.36 -60.60
C GLY A 34 67.98 83.84 -60.38
N ALA A 35 67.11 84.01 -61.38
CA ALA A 35 65.74 83.50 -61.34
C ALA A 35 65.69 81.97 -61.28
N ILE A 36 66.50 81.28 -62.11
CA ILE A 36 66.64 79.82 -62.10
C ILE A 36 67.11 79.33 -60.73
N THR A 37 68.15 79.97 -60.16
CA THR A 37 68.71 79.57 -58.86
C THR A 37 67.70 79.76 -57.72
N SER A 38 66.94 80.86 -57.74
CA SER A 38 65.86 81.10 -56.77
C SER A 38 64.74 80.07 -56.87
N LEU A 39 64.30 79.75 -58.09
CA LEU A 39 63.29 78.73 -58.35
C LEU A 39 63.76 77.33 -57.94
N GLN A 40 65.02 76.98 -58.20
CA GLN A 40 65.62 75.72 -57.75
C GLN A 40 65.60 75.60 -56.22
N ARG A 41 66.03 76.64 -55.50
CA ARG A 41 65.96 76.64 -54.03
C ARG A 41 64.52 76.49 -53.53
N GLN A 42 63.56 77.18 -54.14
CA GLN A 42 62.15 77.06 -53.76
C GLN A 42 61.62 75.64 -54.01
N MET A 43 62.02 75.02 -55.12
CA MET A 43 61.69 73.64 -55.45
C MET A 43 62.24 72.67 -54.41
N GLU A 44 63.51 72.81 -54.02
CA GLU A 44 64.14 71.98 -52.97
C GLU A 44 63.41 72.08 -51.62
N ILE A 45 63.01 73.29 -51.22
CA ILE A 45 62.23 73.52 -49.99
C ILE A 45 60.90 72.77 -50.09
N GLN A 46 60.15 72.96 -51.17
CA GLN A 46 58.87 72.28 -51.38
C GLN A 46 59.02 70.76 -51.45
N GLU A 47 60.08 70.24 -52.06
CA GLU A 47 60.37 68.81 -52.09
C GLU A 47 60.65 68.25 -50.70
N SER A 48 61.36 69.01 -49.85
CA SER A 48 61.62 68.61 -48.47
C SER A 48 60.34 68.59 -47.62
N GLU A 49 59.46 69.58 -47.81
CA GLU A 49 58.15 69.64 -47.17
C GLU A 49 57.25 68.49 -47.64
N LEU A 50 57.23 68.19 -48.93
CA LEU A 50 56.51 67.05 -49.48
C LEU A 50 57.03 65.73 -48.91
N ARG A 51 58.35 65.55 -48.78
CA ARG A 51 58.94 64.37 -48.12
C ARG A 51 58.50 64.25 -46.67
N ARG A 52 58.51 65.36 -45.92
CA ARG A 52 58.05 65.40 -44.52
C ARG A 52 56.57 65.00 -44.41
N ILE A 53 55.69 65.62 -45.20
CA ILE A 53 54.25 65.33 -45.20
C ILE A 53 53.97 63.87 -45.60
N ARG A 54 54.70 63.32 -46.58
CA ARG A 54 54.58 61.90 -46.95
C ARG A 54 54.93 60.98 -45.79
N SER A 55 56.03 61.24 -45.08
CA SER A 55 56.41 60.44 -43.91
C SER A 55 55.39 60.52 -42.76
N GLU A 56 54.83 61.70 -42.52
CA GLU A 56 53.79 61.92 -41.51
C GLU A 56 52.49 61.17 -41.88
N LYS A 57 52.09 61.22 -43.16
CA LYS A 57 50.96 60.44 -43.68
C LYS A 57 51.17 58.94 -43.49
N GLU A 58 52.36 58.42 -43.79
CA GLU A 58 52.67 57.00 -43.61
C GLU A 58 52.61 56.58 -42.14
N LEU A 59 53.12 57.42 -41.22
CA LEU A 59 53.04 57.17 -39.78
C LEU A 59 51.59 57.16 -39.30
N LEU A 60 50.79 58.15 -39.69
CA LEU A 60 49.37 58.23 -39.33
C LEU A 60 48.58 57.05 -39.90
N GLN A 61 48.88 56.59 -41.11
CA GLN A 61 48.26 55.40 -41.70
C GLN A 61 48.61 54.12 -40.91
N LYS A 62 49.85 53.98 -40.42
CA LYS A 62 50.23 52.86 -39.55
C LYS A 62 49.47 52.90 -38.23
N GLN A 63 49.41 54.06 -37.58
CA GLN A 63 48.67 54.24 -36.34
C GLN A 63 47.18 53.96 -36.51
N LEU A 64 46.57 54.39 -37.62
CA LEU A 64 45.17 54.11 -37.91
C LEU A 64 44.91 52.59 -38.00
N ARG A 65 45.75 51.86 -38.75
CA ARG A 65 45.64 50.39 -38.85
C ARG A 65 45.81 49.70 -37.51
N GLU A 66 46.77 50.14 -36.69
CA GLU A 66 46.96 49.59 -35.34
C GLU A 66 45.72 49.83 -34.45
N ARG A 67 45.11 51.01 -34.55
CA ARG A 67 43.88 51.33 -33.82
C ARG A 67 42.68 50.55 -34.32
N GLU A 68 42.55 50.32 -35.62
CA GLU A 68 41.53 49.46 -36.21
C GLU A 68 41.63 48.03 -35.67
N VAL A 69 42.85 47.46 -35.63
CA VAL A 69 43.08 46.11 -35.06
C VAL A 69 42.75 46.06 -33.57
N GLN A 70 43.14 47.10 -32.81
CA GLN A 70 42.81 47.18 -31.37
C GLN A 70 41.30 47.28 -31.14
N LEU A 71 40.59 48.10 -31.92
CA LEU A 71 39.14 48.25 -31.84
C LEU A 71 38.43 46.94 -32.19
N GLN A 72 38.87 46.24 -33.22
CA GLN A 72 38.33 44.93 -33.57
C GLN A 72 38.53 43.94 -32.42
N ALA A 73 39.73 43.86 -31.84
CA ALA A 73 40.01 42.97 -30.72
C ALA A 73 39.17 43.28 -29.47
N VAL A 74 38.90 44.57 -29.20
CA VAL A 74 38.00 44.98 -28.10
C VAL A 74 36.55 44.61 -28.42
N SER A 75 36.11 44.81 -29.67
CA SER A 75 34.77 44.41 -30.12
C SER A 75 34.56 42.91 -29.96
N ASP A 76 35.51 42.08 -30.38
CA ASP A 76 35.44 40.62 -30.28
C ASP A 76 35.35 40.18 -28.82
N LYS A 77 36.14 40.80 -27.93
CA LYS A 77 36.07 40.55 -26.47
C LYS A 77 34.74 40.96 -25.85
N PHE A 78 34.16 42.07 -26.28
CA PHE A 78 32.86 42.50 -25.80
C PHE A 78 31.76 41.52 -26.23
N CYS A 79 31.82 41.05 -27.48
CA CYS A 79 30.93 40.01 -27.99
C CYS A 79 31.07 38.71 -27.19
N SER A 80 32.30 38.25 -26.92
CA SER A 80 32.51 37.02 -26.15
C SER A 80 32.01 37.12 -24.71
N LEU A 81 32.28 38.24 -24.02
CA LEU A 81 31.80 38.46 -22.66
C LEU A 81 30.27 38.52 -22.59
N THR A 82 29.63 39.16 -23.56
CA THR A 82 28.17 39.23 -23.62
C THR A 82 27.57 37.84 -23.84
N GLU A 83 28.21 37.00 -24.65
CA GLU A 83 27.75 35.63 -24.89
C GLU A 83 28.00 34.71 -23.70
N GLU A 84 29.14 34.82 -23.03
CA GLU A 84 29.45 34.11 -21.79
C GLU A 84 28.43 34.44 -20.69
N GLN A 85 28.08 35.73 -20.54
CA GLN A 85 27.05 36.15 -19.60
C GLN A 85 25.69 35.51 -19.92
N ARG A 86 25.27 35.47 -21.19
CA ARG A 86 24.01 34.78 -21.57
C ARG A 86 24.04 33.29 -21.24
N GLN A 87 25.19 32.64 -21.46
CA GLN A 87 25.35 31.21 -21.15
C GLN A 87 25.28 30.98 -19.64
N GLU A 88 25.91 31.82 -18.83
CA GLU A 88 25.83 31.76 -17.37
C GLU A 88 24.39 31.95 -16.87
N GLU A 89 23.67 32.95 -17.39
CA GLU A 89 22.24 33.16 -17.07
C GLU A 89 21.39 31.91 -17.44
N ALA A 90 21.65 31.29 -18.60
CA ALA A 90 20.95 30.08 -19.01
C ALA A 90 21.27 28.87 -18.10
N VAL A 91 22.51 28.74 -17.63
CA VAL A 91 22.93 27.70 -16.68
C VAL A 91 22.24 27.92 -15.33
N VAL A 92 22.23 29.14 -14.80
CA VAL A 92 21.54 29.46 -13.53
C VAL A 92 20.06 29.09 -13.62
N MET A 93 19.37 29.51 -14.70
CA MET A 93 17.97 29.16 -14.92
C MET A 93 17.73 27.64 -15.04
N MET A 94 18.69 26.90 -15.59
CA MET A 94 18.61 25.44 -15.69
C MET A 94 18.82 24.77 -14.32
N GLU A 95 19.77 25.26 -13.53
CA GLU A 95 20.02 24.77 -12.18
C GLU A 95 18.82 25.00 -11.26
N GLU A 96 18.20 26.18 -11.32
CA GLU A 96 16.97 26.48 -10.56
C GLU A 96 15.85 25.49 -10.90
N LYS A 97 15.57 25.28 -12.19
CA LYS A 97 14.58 24.28 -12.63
C LYS A 97 14.94 22.87 -12.19
N ASN A 98 16.22 22.51 -12.18
CA ASN A 98 16.67 21.20 -11.72
C ASN A 98 16.42 21.04 -10.21
N ARG A 99 16.71 22.06 -9.41
CA ARG A 99 16.39 22.08 -7.96
C ARG A 99 14.88 21.93 -7.72
N ASP A 100 14.05 22.67 -8.45
CA ASP A 100 12.59 22.56 -8.35
C ASP A 100 12.10 21.15 -8.69
N LEU A 101 12.61 20.57 -9.78
CA LEU A 101 12.28 19.20 -10.19
C LEU A 101 12.73 18.18 -9.14
N GLN A 102 13.93 18.32 -8.57
CA GLN A 102 14.40 17.46 -7.49
C GLN A 102 13.49 17.55 -6.27
N GLN A 103 13.06 18.75 -5.89
CA GLN A 103 12.10 18.93 -4.80
C GLN A 103 10.80 18.17 -5.08
N VAL A 104 10.20 18.34 -6.26
CA VAL A 104 8.97 17.63 -6.65
C VAL A 104 9.17 16.11 -6.61
N VAL A 105 10.31 15.60 -7.10
CA VAL A 105 10.63 14.16 -7.03
C VAL A 105 10.68 13.69 -5.58
N THR A 106 11.36 14.41 -4.68
CA THR A 106 11.43 14.02 -3.26
C THR A 106 10.07 14.04 -2.58
N GLU A 107 9.20 15.01 -2.90
CA GLU A 107 7.83 15.08 -2.38
C GLU A 107 6.99 13.89 -2.86
N GLN A 108 7.11 13.53 -4.14
CA GLN A 108 6.42 12.37 -4.72
C GLN A 108 6.93 11.05 -4.13
N GLU A 109 8.24 10.91 -3.91
CA GLU A 109 8.82 9.74 -3.24
C GLU A 109 8.31 9.59 -1.80
N CYS A 110 8.20 10.70 -1.05
CA CYS A 110 7.60 10.70 0.29
C CYS A 110 6.14 10.23 0.25
N GLN A 111 5.33 10.79 -0.66
CA GLN A 111 3.92 10.39 -0.82
C GLN A 111 3.78 8.91 -1.22
N LEU A 112 4.64 8.41 -2.11
CA LEU A 112 4.67 7.00 -2.48
C LEU A 112 5.03 6.11 -1.29
N ALA A 113 5.98 6.52 -0.45
CA ALA A 113 6.34 5.79 0.76
C ALA A 113 5.18 5.71 1.76
N GLU A 114 4.44 6.81 1.95
CA GLU A 114 3.24 6.84 2.79
C GLU A 114 2.13 5.92 2.25
N GLN A 115 1.87 5.97 0.94
CA GLN A 115 0.89 5.08 0.30
C GLN A 115 1.28 3.60 0.45
N ASN A 116 2.56 3.26 0.24
CA ASN A 116 3.04 1.89 0.41
C ASN A 116 2.91 1.40 1.85
N LYS A 117 3.13 2.28 2.82
CA LYS A 117 2.90 1.97 4.24
C LYS A 117 1.43 1.66 4.49
N LEU A 118 0.51 2.50 4.00
CA LEU A 118 -0.93 2.27 4.12
C LEU A 118 -1.37 0.96 3.44
N ILE A 119 -0.85 0.67 2.25
CA ILE A 119 -1.11 -0.60 1.55
C ILE A 119 -0.66 -1.79 2.41
N SER A 120 0.52 -1.70 3.01
CA SER A 120 1.06 -2.76 3.87
C SER A 120 0.20 -2.96 5.13
N GLU A 121 -0.26 -1.88 5.75
CA GLU A 121 -1.17 -1.91 6.90
C GLU A 121 -2.52 -2.55 6.52
N LEU A 122 -3.11 -2.16 5.38
CA LEU A 122 -4.35 -2.73 4.88
C LEU A 122 -4.21 -4.21 4.51
N GLN A 123 -3.10 -4.62 3.90
CA GLN A 123 -2.81 -6.03 3.63
C GLN A 123 -2.68 -6.84 4.92
N GLY A 124 -2.07 -6.24 5.96
CA GLY A 124 -2.00 -6.82 7.29
C GLY A 124 -3.39 -7.04 7.91
N THR A 125 -4.25 -6.03 7.88
CA THR A 125 -5.62 -6.14 8.43
C THR A 125 -6.48 -7.13 7.63
N ILE A 126 -6.37 -7.15 6.31
CA ILE A 126 -7.04 -8.16 5.46
C ILE A 126 -6.61 -9.57 5.86
N SER A 127 -5.31 -9.80 6.06
CA SER A 127 -4.77 -11.10 6.44
C SER A 127 -5.28 -11.54 7.82
N GLN A 128 -5.35 -10.62 8.78
CA GLN A 128 -5.91 -10.86 10.12
C GLN A 128 -7.40 -11.23 10.05
N LEU A 129 -8.20 -10.42 9.34
CA LEU A 129 -9.64 -10.66 9.19
C LEU A 129 -9.93 -11.98 8.46
N GLN A 130 -9.11 -12.35 7.48
CA GLN A 130 -9.23 -13.64 6.80
C GLN A 130 -8.96 -14.81 7.76
N ALA A 131 -7.90 -14.72 8.58
CA ALA A 131 -7.62 -15.73 9.60
C ALA A 131 -8.77 -15.84 10.62
N GLU A 132 -9.30 -14.72 11.12
CA GLU A 132 -10.44 -14.69 12.03
C GLU A 132 -11.72 -15.27 11.42
N ALA A 133 -11.98 -14.99 10.14
CA ALA A 133 -13.13 -15.56 9.43
C ALA A 133 -13.03 -17.09 9.33
N VAL A 134 -11.82 -17.62 9.06
CA VAL A 134 -11.57 -19.07 8.99
C VAL A 134 -11.76 -19.72 10.37
N THR A 135 -11.18 -19.14 11.43
CA THR A 135 -11.30 -19.68 12.79
C THR A 135 -12.75 -19.66 13.28
N THR A 136 -13.46 -18.56 13.04
CA THR A 136 -14.88 -18.42 13.37
C THR A 136 -15.74 -19.47 12.64
N ARG A 137 -15.50 -19.67 11.34
CA ARG A 137 -16.21 -20.69 10.55
C ARG A 137 -15.96 -22.10 11.09
N LEU A 138 -14.72 -22.40 11.49
CA LEU A 138 -14.37 -23.69 12.08
C LEU A 138 -15.06 -23.90 13.44
N HIS A 139 -15.12 -22.85 14.28
CA HIS A 139 -15.84 -22.89 15.54
C HIS A 139 -17.34 -23.14 15.35
N LEU A 140 -17.96 -22.45 14.39
CA LEU A 140 -19.37 -22.62 14.06
C LEU A 140 -19.69 -24.05 13.60
N LEU A 141 -18.83 -24.65 12.78
CA LEU A 141 -18.99 -26.04 12.35
C LEU A 141 -18.92 -27.02 13.53
N LYS A 142 -17.94 -26.85 14.43
CA LYS A 142 -17.83 -27.66 15.65
C LYS A 142 -19.06 -27.52 16.54
N GLN A 143 -19.54 -26.29 16.74
CA GLN A 143 -20.73 -26.02 17.55
C GLN A 143 -21.98 -26.68 16.93
N LYS A 144 -22.15 -26.56 15.60
CA LYS A 144 -23.29 -27.18 14.90
C LYS A 144 -23.26 -28.70 15.01
N GLN A 145 -22.08 -29.31 14.99
CA GLN A 145 -21.93 -30.76 15.18
C GLN A 145 -22.31 -31.17 16.60
N ALA A 146 -21.78 -30.48 17.62
CA ALA A 146 -22.14 -30.73 19.01
C ALA A 146 -23.65 -30.55 19.27
N GLN A 147 -24.27 -29.56 18.64
CA GLN A 147 -25.72 -29.34 18.74
C GLN A 147 -26.53 -30.53 18.17
N LYS A 148 -26.10 -31.10 17.03
CA LYS A 148 -26.74 -32.30 16.45
C LYS A 148 -26.60 -33.52 17.36
N GLU A 149 -25.43 -33.68 17.98
CA GLU A 149 -25.19 -34.78 18.91
C GLU A 149 -26.07 -34.67 20.16
N ILE A 150 -26.18 -33.48 20.73
CA ILE A 150 -27.09 -33.21 21.86
C ILE A 150 -28.55 -33.45 21.45
N GLN A 151 -28.97 -32.97 20.27
CA GLN A 151 -30.32 -33.18 19.77
C GLN A 151 -30.66 -34.69 19.64
N GLY A 152 -29.74 -35.48 19.09
CA GLY A 152 -29.91 -36.93 19.01
C GLY A 152 -29.98 -37.61 20.39
N GLN A 153 -29.18 -37.15 21.36
CA GLN A 153 -29.26 -37.65 22.74
C GLN A 153 -30.60 -37.31 23.39
N VAL A 154 -31.14 -36.11 23.17
CA VAL A 154 -32.44 -35.69 23.69
C VAL A 154 -33.55 -36.56 23.11
N GLU A 155 -33.54 -36.84 21.80
CA GLU A 155 -34.55 -37.71 21.16
C GLU A 155 -34.51 -39.13 21.73
N VAL A 156 -33.32 -39.70 21.92
CA VAL A 156 -33.15 -41.02 22.56
C VAL A 156 -33.67 -41.00 23.99
N LEU A 157 -33.31 -39.98 24.78
CA LEU A 157 -33.78 -39.84 26.16
C LEU A 157 -35.31 -39.75 26.22
N GLN A 158 -35.94 -38.93 25.38
CA GLN A 158 -37.40 -38.80 25.31
C GLN A 158 -38.08 -40.14 24.98
N HIS A 159 -37.56 -40.90 24.02
CA HIS A 159 -38.09 -42.23 23.71
C HIS A 159 -37.97 -43.20 24.89
N THR A 160 -36.81 -43.22 25.56
CA THR A 160 -36.60 -44.09 26.74
C THR A 160 -37.48 -43.69 27.93
N GLU A 161 -37.71 -42.40 28.13
CA GLU A 161 -38.59 -41.86 29.15
C GLU A 161 -40.04 -42.33 28.89
N LEU A 162 -40.53 -42.16 27.66
CA LEU A 162 -41.88 -42.58 27.28
C LEU A 162 -42.08 -44.09 27.46
N GLN A 163 -41.13 -44.90 27.00
CA GLN A 163 -41.18 -46.35 27.17
C GLN A 163 -41.23 -46.75 28.65
N THR A 164 -40.42 -46.08 29.49
CA THR A 164 -40.41 -46.31 30.93
C THR A 164 -41.73 -45.91 31.57
N ARG A 165 -42.32 -44.77 31.16
CA ARG A 165 -43.63 -44.30 31.63
C ARG A 165 -44.74 -45.31 31.33
N VAL A 166 -44.80 -45.82 30.09
CA VAL A 166 -45.76 -46.86 29.69
C VAL A 166 -45.57 -48.15 30.50
N ALA A 167 -44.32 -48.58 30.73
CA ALA A 167 -44.04 -49.75 31.54
C ALA A 167 -44.48 -49.57 33.00
N LEU A 168 -44.25 -48.38 33.57
CA LEU A 168 -44.72 -48.02 34.91
C LEU A 168 -46.25 -48.06 34.99
N GLU A 169 -46.97 -47.45 34.04
CA GLU A 169 -48.44 -47.47 34.00
C GLU A 169 -49.01 -48.89 33.94
N LEU A 170 -48.39 -49.77 33.14
CA LEU A 170 -48.79 -51.17 33.03
C LEU A 170 -48.57 -51.93 34.35
N ILE A 171 -47.43 -51.71 35.00
CA ILE A 171 -47.11 -52.32 36.29
C ILE A 171 -48.09 -51.81 37.36
N SER A 172 -48.30 -50.49 37.45
CA SER A 172 -49.25 -49.87 38.38
C SER A 172 -50.67 -50.43 38.18
N SER A 173 -51.13 -50.53 36.93
CA SER A 173 -52.44 -51.12 36.62
C SER A 173 -52.56 -52.58 37.07
N LYS A 174 -51.47 -53.36 36.95
CA LYS A 174 -51.43 -54.75 37.41
C LYS A 174 -51.45 -54.84 38.94
N PHE A 175 -50.70 -53.96 39.63
CA PHE A 175 -50.73 -53.85 41.08
C PHE A 175 -52.12 -53.47 41.58
N GLU A 176 -52.78 -52.50 40.95
CA GLU A 176 -54.16 -52.12 41.30
C GLU A 176 -55.14 -53.28 41.12
N ARG A 177 -55.00 -54.11 40.07
CA ARG A 177 -55.84 -55.31 39.93
C ARG A 177 -55.59 -56.32 41.05
N PHE A 178 -54.34 -56.52 41.47
CA PHE A 178 -54.03 -57.41 42.59
C PHE A 178 -54.55 -56.85 43.91
N ARG A 179 -54.35 -55.55 44.16
CA ARG A 179 -54.89 -54.83 45.30
C ARG A 179 -56.41 -55.02 45.40
N ASN A 180 -57.13 -54.77 44.30
CA ASN A 180 -58.57 -54.98 44.23
C ASN A 180 -58.99 -56.43 44.47
N LYS A 181 -58.24 -57.43 43.99
CA LYS A 181 -58.51 -58.84 44.28
C LYS A 181 -58.34 -59.17 45.76
N ILE A 182 -57.29 -58.64 46.39
CA ILE A 182 -57.05 -58.81 47.83
C ILE A 182 -58.20 -58.18 48.61
N ILE A 183 -58.54 -56.92 48.32
CA ILE A 183 -59.67 -56.22 48.95
C ILE A 183 -60.96 -57.04 48.82
N GLN A 184 -61.30 -57.48 47.60
CA GLN A 184 -62.49 -58.31 47.37
C GLN A 184 -62.44 -59.63 48.15
N ALA A 185 -61.29 -60.30 48.22
CA ALA A 185 -61.16 -61.55 48.96
C ALA A 185 -61.26 -61.35 50.47
N THR A 186 -60.80 -60.22 51.00
CA THR A 186 -60.84 -59.88 52.43
C THR A 186 -62.25 -59.51 52.87
N PHE A 187 -62.91 -58.60 52.14
CA PHE A 187 -64.17 -58.00 52.59
C PHE A 187 -65.43 -58.76 52.11
N ARG A 188 -65.31 -59.75 51.21
CA ARG A 188 -66.43 -60.65 50.87
C ARG A 188 -66.62 -61.81 51.87
N VAL A 189 -65.80 -61.90 52.91
CA VAL A 189 -65.94 -62.93 53.95
C VAL A 189 -67.07 -62.54 54.91
N GLU A 190 -68.01 -63.46 55.14
CA GLU A 190 -69.13 -63.25 56.06
C GLU A 190 -68.62 -62.87 57.47
N GLY A 191 -69.15 -61.78 58.03
CA GLY A 191 -68.79 -61.27 59.36
C GLY A 191 -67.80 -60.10 59.37
N ILE A 192 -67.24 -59.72 58.21
CA ILE A 192 -66.39 -58.54 58.07
C ILE A 192 -67.23 -57.36 57.57
N GLN A 193 -67.03 -56.18 58.16
CA GLN A 193 -67.75 -54.96 57.80
C GLN A 193 -67.22 -54.39 56.50
N ASP A 194 -68.13 -53.98 55.61
CA ASP A 194 -67.77 -53.29 54.38
C ASP A 194 -67.16 -51.91 54.67
N PRO A 195 -66.06 -51.56 53.98
CA PRO A 195 -65.38 -50.29 54.19
C PRO A 195 -66.23 -49.11 53.74
N GLN A 196 -66.25 -48.05 54.56
CA GLN A 196 -67.11 -46.87 54.37
C GLN A 196 -66.38 -45.65 53.76
N ALA A 197 -65.07 -45.73 53.53
CA ALA A 197 -64.23 -44.64 53.02
C ALA A 197 -63.06 -45.16 52.14
N GLU A 198 -62.18 -44.25 51.72
CA GLU A 198 -60.98 -44.56 50.93
C GLU A 198 -60.07 -45.50 51.73
N LEU A 199 -60.05 -46.76 51.31
CA LEU A 199 -59.46 -47.89 52.01
C LEU A 199 -57.93 -47.85 51.91
N THR A 200 -57.24 -47.85 53.06
CA THR A 200 -55.76 -47.88 53.12
C THR A 200 -55.22 -49.31 53.15
N ASP A 201 -53.97 -49.51 52.72
CA ASP A 201 -53.35 -50.84 52.67
C ASP A 201 -53.20 -51.46 54.07
N ASP A 202 -52.98 -50.63 55.10
CA ASP A 202 -52.88 -51.07 56.49
C ASP A 202 -54.22 -51.62 57.02
N GLU A 203 -55.34 -50.97 56.69
CA GLU A 203 -56.69 -51.43 57.07
C GLU A 203 -57.04 -52.78 56.41
N VAL A 204 -56.63 -52.99 55.16
CA VAL A 204 -56.80 -54.28 54.46
C VAL A 204 -56.03 -55.38 55.18
N LEU A 205 -54.77 -55.10 55.57
CA LEU A 205 -53.92 -56.05 56.26
C LEU A 205 -54.46 -56.41 57.64
N GLU A 206 -54.96 -55.43 58.39
CA GLU A 206 -55.58 -55.67 59.70
C GLU A 206 -56.83 -56.57 59.57
N ALA A 207 -57.70 -56.29 58.59
CA ALA A 207 -58.86 -57.13 58.31
C ALA A 207 -58.46 -58.56 57.89
N MET A 208 -57.44 -58.72 57.04
CA MET A 208 -56.90 -60.04 56.67
C MET A 208 -56.39 -60.80 57.90
N GLN A 209 -55.65 -60.13 58.79
CA GLN A 209 -55.12 -60.73 60.01
C GLN A 209 -56.25 -61.18 60.93
N LYS A 210 -57.32 -60.39 61.03
CA LYS A 210 -58.54 -60.78 61.77
C LYS A 210 -59.17 -62.05 61.21
N ILE A 211 -59.36 -62.18 59.89
CA ILE A 211 -59.86 -63.43 59.25
C ILE A 211 -59.00 -64.62 59.63
N ILE A 212 -57.67 -64.47 59.53
CA ILE A 212 -56.72 -65.54 59.81
C ILE A 212 -56.85 -65.96 61.28
N ASN A 213 -56.83 -65.00 62.21
CA ASN A 213 -56.97 -65.26 63.64
C ASN A 213 -58.29 -65.99 63.94
N GLU A 214 -59.42 -65.49 63.45
CA GLU A 214 -60.75 -66.10 63.64
C GLU A 214 -60.82 -67.53 63.08
N ARG A 215 -60.28 -67.78 61.87
CA ARG A 215 -60.19 -69.14 61.29
C ARG A 215 -59.30 -70.06 62.12
N THR A 216 -58.16 -69.58 62.60
CA THR A 216 -57.25 -70.39 63.43
C THR A 216 -57.89 -70.74 64.77
N GLU A 217 -58.57 -69.80 65.42
CA GLU A 217 -59.34 -70.04 66.64
C GLU A 217 -60.51 -71.01 66.40
N PHE A 218 -61.24 -70.89 65.29
CA PHE A 218 -62.31 -71.81 64.92
C PHE A 218 -61.78 -73.23 64.69
N GLN A 219 -60.66 -73.39 63.97
CA GLN A 219 -60.02 -74.70 63.81
C GLN A 219 -59.56 -75.28 65.14
N GLN A 220 -59.03 -74.46 66.06
CA GLN A 220 -58.65 -74.89 67.40
C GLN A 220 -59.87 -75.34 68.21
N LYS A 221 -61.01 -74.63 68.08
CA LYS A 221 -62.31 -75.01 68.67
C LYS A 221 -62.89 -76.29 68.07
N LEU A 222 -62.71 -76.54 66.77
CA LEU A 222 -63.08 -77.81 66.14
C LEU A 222 -62.21 -78.97 66.65
N LYS A 223 -60.89 -78.74 66.76
CA LYS A 223 -59.95 -79.72 67.34
C LYS A 223 -60.25 -80.04 68.80
N SER A 224 -60.77 -79.09 69.58
CA SER A 224 -61.20 -79.33 70.96
C SER A 224 -62.60 -79.94 71.10
N LYS A 225 -63.44 -79.90 70.05
CA LYS A 225 -64.83 -80.44 70.07
C LYS A 225 -65.07 -81.71 69.22
N GLY A 226 -64.13 -82.16 68.40
CA GLY A 226 -64.29 -83.32 67.52
C GLY A 226 -63.27 -84.44 67.75
N SER A 227 -63.67 -85.48 68.49
CA SER A 227 -63.06 -86.81 68.37
C SER A 227 -63.88 -87.66 67.39
N LYS A 228 -63.18 -88.29 66.42
CA LYS A 228 -63.63 -89.29 65.43
C LYS A 228 -64.29 -88.78 64.14
N THR A 229 -63.47 -88.51 63.13
CA THR A 229 -63.47 -89.29 61.88
C THR A 229 -62.06 -89.22 61.28
N SER A 230 -61.46 -90.40 61.09
CA SER A 230 -60.18 -90.59 60.42
C SER A 230 -60.46 -90.95 58.96
N LEU A 231 -59.80 -90.28 58.03
CA LEU A 231 -59.48 -90.87 56.74
C LEU A 231 -58.05 -90.51 56.36
N LEU A 232 -57.34 -91.57 56.06
CA LEU A 232 -55.89 -91.75 55.98
C LEU A 232 -55.32 -91.25 54.65
N SER A 233 -54.09 -90.72 54.75
CA SER A 233 -52.92 -90.96 53.88
C SER A 233 -53.02 -90.48 52.41
N SER A 234 -51.95 -90.11 51.70
CA SER A 234 -50.53 -90.41 51.87
C SER A 234 -49.65 -89.40 51.13
N ASP A 235 -48.38 -89.38 51.55
CA ASP A 235 -47.24 -88.63 51.05
C ASP A 235 -46.94 -88.81 49.55
N SER A 236 -46.27 -87.81 48.94
CA SER A 236 -44.84 -87.92 48.60
C SER A 236 -44.32 -86.82 47.64
N SER A 237 -43.20 -86.23 48.08
CA SER A 237 -41.98 -85.89 47.33
C SER A 237 -41.99 -85.08 46.01
N SER A 238 -41.40 -83.89 46.11
CA SER A 238 -40.27 -83.35 45.30
C SER A 238 -40.14 -83.71 43.80
N THR A 239 -39.99 -82.71 42.93
CA THR A 239 -38.70 -82.28 42.30
C THR A 239 -38.90 -81.28 41.14
N ALA A 240 -38.01 -80.27 41.10
CA ALA A 240 -37.34 -79.61 39.95
C ALA A 240 -38.18 -79.12 38.73
N THR A 241 -38.03 -77.91 38.19
CA THR A 241 -36.80 -77.26 37.73
C THR A 241 -37.04 -75.77 37.44
N ALA A 242 -36.16 -74.92 37.96
CA ALA A 242 -35.99 -73.56 37.46
C ALA A 242 -35.27 -73.63 36.10
N ARG A 243 -35.97 -73.25 35.03
CA ARG A 243 -35.34 -73.04 33.71
C ARG A 243 -34.69 -71.66 33.66
N ARG A 244 -33.41 -71.63 34.04
CA ARG A 244 -32.46 -70.57 33.69
C ARG A 244 -32.17 -70.66 32.18
N ARG A 245 -32.59 -69.66 31.41
CA ARG A 245 -32.04 -69.39 30.07
C ARG A 245 -31.14 -68.15 30.15
N LYS A 246 -29.84 -68.36 29.92
CA LYS A 246 -28.88 -67.33 29.48
C LYS A 246 -28.45 -67.72 28.05
N SER A 247 -28.03 -66.70 27.29
CA SER A 247 -27.50 -66.68 25.89
C SER A 247 -28.55 -66.17 24.89
N SER A 248 -28.31 -65.16 24.03
CA SER A 248 -27.09 -64.64 23.37
C SER A 248 -27.09 -63.08 23.40
N ARG A 249 -26.01 -62.27 23.45
CA ARG A 249 -24.76 -62.11 22.68
C ARG A 249 -24.87 -62.23 21.15
N MET A 250 -25.13 -61.09 20.49
CA MET A 250 -24.60 -60.66 19.18
C MET A 250 -24.48 -59.12 19.23
N GLU A 251 -23.28 -58.54 19.16
CA GLU A 251 -22.67 -57.94 17.93
C GLU A 251 -23.63 -56.89 17.33
N LYS A 252 -23.50 -55.58 17.63
CA LYS A 252 -22.49 -54.64 17.12
C LYS A 252 -22.08 -54.93 15.68
N LEU A 253 -22.91 -54.44 14.75
CA LEU A 253 -22.51 -53.70 13.55
C LEU A 253 -23.08 -52.30 13.68
#